data_AF-A0A7J2YVK7-F1
#
_entry.id   AF-A0A7J2YVK7-F1
#
_cell.length_a   1.000
_cell.length_b   1.000
_cell.length_c   1.000
_cell.angle_alpha   90.00
_cell.angle_beta   90.00
_cell.angle_gamma   90.00
#
_symmetry.space_group_name_H-M   'P 1'
#
loop_
_entity.id
_entity.type
_entity.pdbx_description
1 polymer ?
#
loop_
_entity_poly.entity_id
_entity_poly.type
_entity_poly.pdbx_seq_one_letter_code
_entity_poly.pdbx_strand_id
1 'polypeptide(L)' 'MESFSSNSARSYIGKNVNLHLKDGAVIINVQLTKLHKGAGKNNNLVEYTLGNRKGTRIPLRAIAYAENLNMSLMKNTA' A
#
# COMPACT_ATOMS: atom_id res chain seq x y z
N MET A 1 -11.12 -15.19 -1.09
CA MET A 1 -9.98 -14.36 -0.64
C MET A 1 -10.55 -13.16 0.08
N GLU A 2 -10.18 -12.91 1.33
CA GLU A 2 -10.67 -11.73 2.04
C GLU A 2 -10.20 -10.45 1.34
N SER A 3 -11.07 -9.45 1.26
CA SER A 3 -10.73 -8.15 0.69
C SER A 3 -9.72 -7.43 1.57
N PHE A 4 -8.73 -6.76 0.97
CA PHE A 4 -7.77 -5.92 1.69
C PHE A 4 -8.50 -4.89 2.57
N SER A 5 -8.36 -5.06 3.89
CA SER A 5 -9.16 -4.33 4.88
C SER A 5 -8.46 -3.06 5.37
N SER A 6 -9.20 -2.20 6.07
CA SER A 6 -8.61 -1.03 6.74
C SER A 6 -7.61 -1.44 7.83
N ASN A 7 -7.78 -2.61 8.45
CA ASN A 7 -6.84 -3.12 9.45
C ASN A 7 -5.55 -3.60 8.78
N SER A 8 -5.69 -4.30 7.64
CA SER A 8 -4.55 -4.69 6.81
C SER A 8 -3.76 -3.46 6.38
N ALA A 9 -4.43 -2.43 5.83
CA ALA A 9 -3.77 -1.17 5.45
C ALA A 9 -3.01 -0.51 6.61
N ARG A 10 -3.59 -0.46 7.82
CA ARG A 10 -2.93 0.09 9.01
C ARG A 10 -1.64 -0.65 9.37
N SER A 11 -1.62 -1.98 9.23
CA SER A 11 -0.43 -2.80 9.53
C SER A 11 0.77 -2.52 8.60
N TYR A 12 0.53 -1.86 7.46
CA TYR A 12 1.56 -1.51 6.48
C TYR A 12 1.98 -0.03 6.50
N ILE A 13 1.35 0.81 7.32
CA ILE A 13 1.76 2.23 7.43
C ILE A 13 3.22 2.31 7.92
N GLY A 14 4.02 3.11 7.22
CA GLY A 14 5.46 3.27 7.42
C GLY A 14 6.33 2.24 6.69
N LYS A 15 5.74 1.19 6.08
CA LYS A 15 6.48 0.11 5.42
C LYS A 15 6.55 0.33 3.90
N ASN A 16 7.66 -0.14 3.33
CA ASN A 16 7.82 -0.27 1.88
C ASN A 16 7.16 -1.58 1.42
N VAL A 17 6.28 -1.49 0.43
CA VAL A 17 5.49 -2.60 -0.07
C VAL A 17 5.35 -2.55 -1.60
N ASN A 18 4.97 -3.69 -2.18
CA ASN A 18 4.30 -3.74 -3.47
C ASN A 18 2.79 -3.81 -3.24
N LEU A 19 2.03 -2.92 -3.89
CA LEU A 19 0.57 -2.94 -3.87
C LEU A 19 0.04 -3.67 -5.10
N HIS A 20 -0.56 -4.84 -4.88
CA HIS A 20 -1.24 -5.58 -5.94
C HIS A 20 -2.68 -5.11 -6.04
N LEU A 21 -3.08 -4.66 -7.23
CA LEU A 21 -4.41 -4.17 -7.52
C LEU A 21 -5.30 -5.29 -8.07
N LYS A 22 -6.61 -5.12 -7.94
CA LYS A 22 -7.60 -6.12 -8.39
C LYS A 22 -7.68 -6.27 -9.91
N ASP A 23 -7.20 -5.29 -10.67
CA ASP A 23 -7.12 -5.33 -12.13
C ASP A 23 -5.85 -6.03 -12.64
N GLY A 24 -5.00 -6.54 -11.73
CA GLY A 24 -3.74 -7.20 -12.06
C GLY A 24 -2.53 -6.26 -12.14
N ALA A 25 -2.73 -4.95 -12.06
CA ALA A 25 -1.62 -4.01 -11.99
C ALA A 25 -0.91 -4.08 -10.63
N VAL A 26 0.38 -3.72 -10.62
CA VAL A 26 1.20 -3.67 -9.39
C VAL A 26 1.89 -2.33 -9.28
N ILE A 27 1.72 -1.66 -8.14
CA ILE A 27 2.46 -0.45 -7.80
C ILE A 27 3.64 -0.87 -6.92
N ILE A 28 4.85 -0.80 -7.47
CA ILE A 28 6.06 -1.36 -6.84
C ILE A 28 6.82 -0.32 -6.02
N ASN A 29 7.47 -0.80 -4.95
CA ASN A 29 8.41 -0.03 -4.14
C ASN A 29 7.86 1.29 -3.59
N VAL A 30 6.66 1.24 -3.03
CA VAL A 30 6.01 2.40 -2.42
C VAL A 30 5.96 2.29 -0.91
N GLN A 31 6.06 3.41 -0.23
CA GLN A 31 5.83 3.47 1.22
C GLN A 31 4.36 3.82 1.48
N LEU A 32 3.66 3.03 2.29
CA LEU A 32 2.31 3.39 2.73
C LEU A 32 2.43 4.44 3.85
N THR A 33 1.80 5.60 3.65
CA THR A 33 1.97 6.74 4.58
C THR A 33 0.74 6.99 5.43
N LYS A 34 -0.46 6.83 4.89
CA LYS A 34 -1.69 7.17 5.61
C LYS A 34 -2.92 6.40 5.11
N LEU A 35 -3.85 6.13 6.02
CA LEU A 35 -5.21 5.71 5.68
C LEU A 35 -6.17 6.88 5.91
N HIS A 36 -6.84 7.33 4.86
CA HIS A 36 -7.86 8.37 4.92
C HIS A 36 -9.24 7.73 4.98
N LYS A 37 -10.05 8.12 5.96
CA LYS A 37 -11.44 7.69 6.04
C LYS A 37 -12.30 8.54 5.10
N GLY A 38 -13.03 7.89 4.21
CA GLY A 38 -14.03 8.57 3.38
C GLY A 38 -15.39 8.61 4.07
N ALA A 39 -16.29 9.47 3.58
CA ALA A 39 -17.69 9.42 3.99
C ALA A 39 -18.32 8.14 3.41
N GLY A 40 -18.58 7.13 4.26
CA GLY A 40 -19.20 5.86 3.88
C GLY A 40 -18.26 4.64 3.86
N LYS A 41 -18.86 3.44 3.89
CA LYS A 41 -18.18 2.16 4.20
C LYS A 41 -17.09 1.73 3.20
N ASN A 42 -17.06 2.31 1.99
CA ASN A 42 -16.19 1.90 0.88
C ASN A 42 -15.32 3.03 0.29
N ASN A 43 -15.28 4.19 0.95
CA ASN A 43 -14.62 5.39 0.43
C ASN A 43 -13.25 5.64 1.07
N ASN A 44 -12.71 4.67 1.80
CA ASN A 44 -11.38 4.80 2.40
C ASN A 44 -10.31 4.82 1.30
N LEU A 45 -9.33 5.72 1.46
CA LEU A 45 -8.19 5.85 0.56
C LEU A 45 -6.91 5.46 1.29
N VAL A 46 -6.05 4.71 0.62
CA VAL A 46 -4.67 4.48 1.04
C VAL A 46 -3.80 5.51 0.35
N GLU A 47 -2.98 6.22 1.11
CA GLU A 47 -1.95 7.09 0.61
C GLU A 47 -0.60 6.37 0.62
N TYR A 48 0.14 6.51 -0.47
CA TYR A 48 1.49 6.01 -0.61
C TYR A 48 2.40 7.05 -1.24
N THR A 49 3.71 6.92 -1.03
CA THR A 49 4.74 7.72 -1.68
C THR A 49 5.71 6.83 -2.45
N LEU A 50 6.30 7.38 -3.51
CA LEU A 50 7.40 6.77 -4.24
C LEU A 50 8.65 7.63 -4.00
N GLY A 51 9.51 7.20 -3.06
CA GLY A 51 10.64 8.01 -2.60
C GLY A 51 10.21 9.38 -2.05
N ASN A 52 10.91 10.45 -2.42
CA ASN A 52 10.65 11.83 -1.95
C ASN A 52 9.51 12.54 -2.70
N ARG A 53 8.65 11.81 -3.41
CA ARG A 53 7.53 12.38 -4.17
C ARG A 53 6.33 12.66 -3.27
N LYS A 54 5.47 13.58 -3.72
CA LYS A 54 4.18 13.85 -3.06
C LYS A 54 3.34 12.56 -2.98
N GLY A 55 2.59 12.43 -1.89
CA GLY A 55 1.71 11.29 -1.67
C GLY A 55 0.63 11.18 -2.74
N THR A 56 0.45 9.96 -3.25
CA THR A 56 -0.63 9.58 -4.17
C THR A 56 -1.63 8.71 -3.43
N ARG A 57 -2.92 8.80 -3.81
CA ARG A 57 -4.01 8.08 -3.12
C ARG A 57 -4.70 7.13 -4.06
N ILE A 58 -5.05 5.95 -3.55
CA ILE A 58 -5.88 4.98 -4.25
C ILE A 58 -7.02 4.49 -3.36
N PRO A 59 -8.18 4.12 -3.93
CA PRO A 59 -9.25 3.49 -3.17
C PRO A 59 -8.79 2.19 -2.52
N LEU A 60 -9.02 2.03 -1.22
CA LEU A 60 -8.73 0.79 -0.50
C LEU A 60 -9.35 -0.43 -1.20
N ARG A 61 -10.57 -0.26 -1.74
CA ARG A 61 -11.31 -1.29 -2.47
C ARG A 61 -10.64 -1.77 -3.76
N ALA A 62 -9.71 -0.98 -4.33
CA ALA A 62 -8.97 -1.34 -5.54
C ALA A 62 -7.78 -2.26 -5.24
N ILE A 63 -7.36 -2.34 -3.98
CA ILE A 63 -6.22 -3.15 -3.54
C ILE A 63 -6.67 -4.59 -3.32
N ALA A 64 -5.95 -5.54 -3.91
CA ALA A 64 -6.12 -6.96 -3.67
C ALA A 64 -5.35 -7.40 -2.42
N TYR A 65 -4.06 -7.08 -2.36
CA TYR A 65 -3.20 -7.29 -1.18
C TYR A 65 -1.95 -6.39 -1.25
N ALA A 66 -1.20 -6.33 -0.15
CA ALA A 66 0.10 -5.68 -0.07
C ALA A 66 1.16 -6.71 0.32
N GLU A 67 2.31 -6.66 -0.35
CA GLU A 67 3.47 -7.50 -0.10
C GLU A 67 4.58 -6.64 0.51
N ASN A 68 5.11 -6.99 1.69
CA ASN A 68 6.27 -6.27 2.24
C ASN A 68 7.47 -6.43 1.32
N LEU A 69 8.15 -5.33 1.04
CA LEU A 69 9.48 -5.43 0.46
C LEU A 69 10.43 -6.01 1.51
N ASN A 70 10.90 -7.22 1.25
CA ASN A 70 11.81 -7.91 2.12
C ASN A 70 13.17 -7.21 2.08
N MET A 71 13.51 -6.43 3.12
CA MET A 71 14.81 -5.75 3.22
C MET A 71 15.98 -6.75 3.29
N SER A 72 15.73 -8.03 3.57
CA SER A 72 16.74 -9.09 3.55
C SER A 72 17.37 -9.31 2.17
N LEU A 73 16.70 -8.91 1.08
CA LEU A 73 17.23 -8.96 -0.30
C LEU A 73 18.02 -7.69 -0.69
N MET A 74 17.97 -6.62 0.12
CA MET A 74 18.72 -5.39 -0.11
C MET A 74 20.01 -5.28 0.74
N LYS A 75 20.51 -6.40 1.27
CA LYS A 75 21.94 -6.49 1.60
C LYS A 75 22.72 -6.79 0.30
N ASN A 76 22.85 -5.79 -0.56
CA ASN A 76 24.02 -5.77 -1.43
C ASN A 76 25.20 -5.50 -0.50
N THR A 77 25.89 -6.58 -0.13
CA THR A 77 27.23 -6.50 0.44
C THR A 77 28.14 -5.77 -0.54
N ALA A 78 28.71 -4.66 -0.05
CA ALA A 78 29.90 -3.92 -0.48
C ALA A 78 30.09 -3.66 -1.98
#